data_AF-A0A9P6MT44-F1
#
_entry.id   AF-A0A9P6MT44-F1
#
_cell.length_a   1.000
_cell.length_b   1.000
_cell.length_c   1.000
_cell.angle_alpha   90.00
_cell.angle_beta   90.00
_cell.angle_gamma   90.00
#
_symmetry.space_group_name_H-M   'P 1'
#
loop_
_entity.id
_entity.type
_entity.pdbx_description
1 polymer ?
#
loop_
_entity_poly.entity_id
_entity_poly.type
_entity_poly.pdbx_seq_one_letter_code
_entity_poly.pdbx_strand_id
1 'polypeptide(L)'
;MANLWGKKSGPHRETTQAHSSGNSHGSGSIHATAHANMLTEGQEYLQKGDKCRDQGDFDKAAKLYKRAAQSYPKEADERRKQIPLQRTMPESNESTSHPSQGLRRVRKEDIIIPSSSTGPFFPKNDQPHLSLLMSRAADMPKGSVCAFDDAKDTNDIVVSFIKADDETKNILRGQIYDIIAQFKDSLATLETVRELVTLARIPDRDIFVQIIEQLLKITKDSSLVPTIALQGLAVATNSCPDGIDMRGMKGIYSDILRPLKQRLETVRSDGNEGQLIPLLHALTALLNAMQGLAYVGNDESFGMSIYHRGRLAIAAAINISRGISNLDPEEFVKAYNNIMEMSDFTIRANWYEGLIYVDFTLDLQDWSRFERFVLESKLKSDKCFLQGVCLRLEQVAVTQPVEEIRDGAIEFLRSLSKNSSEQVRQAAMAVTERLVSSDCTRHNNTNTKHHAKTMKCTCSFYQAKHFGLPPVWDPSWHTAASSDILLKTVQQRRQNNKDMAEMHAQLGNIKEAVASNASNIMLAVEAGNSNLQASMDILEKNMTSKSTLSEIHAALESYYKSSLVIRR
;
A
#
# COMPACT_ATOMS: atom_id res chain seq x y z
N MET A 1 32.16 47.94 58.79
CA MET A 1 33.01 47.82 57.59
C MET A 1 32.07 47.74 56.40
N ALA A 2 31.67 48.87 55.79
CA ALA A 2 32.32 49.54 54.63
C ALA A 2 32.49 48.60 53.41
N ASN A 3 32.25 48.93 52.13
CA ASN A 3 31.55 49.98 51.36
C ASN A 3 31.75 49.57 49.86
N LEU A 4 31.17 50.34 48.91
CA LEU A 4 31.33 50.29 47.42
C LEU A 4 30.26 49.43 46.70
N TRP A 5 29.18 49.92 46.07
CA TRP A 5 28.84 51.13 45.29
C TRP A 5 29.54 51.25 43.92
N GLY A 6 28.74 51.10 42.87
CA GLY A 6 29.03 51.44 41.47
C GLY A 6 27.74 51.63 40.67
N LYS A 7 27.21 52.87 40.70
CA LYS A 7 26.10 53.38 39.87
C LYS A 7 26.46 53.42 38.38
N LYS A 8 25.49 53.14 37.50
CA LYS A 8 25.34 53.85 36.21
C LYS A 8 23.86 54.07 35.90
N SER A 9 23.59 55.25 35.38
CA SER A 9 22.30 55.91 35.28
C SER A 9 21.97 56.28 33.82
N GLY A 10 20.71 56.05 33.43
CA GLY A 10 19.96 56.77 32.38
C GLY A 10 20.14 56.32 30.91
N PRO A 11 19.21 56.68 29.99
CA PRO A 11 18.16 57.69 30.14
C PRO A 11 16.72 57.27 29.75
N HIS A 12 15.82 58.18 30.14
CA HIS A 12 14.39 58.34 29.88
C HIS A 12 13.85 57.88 28.51
N ARG A 13 12.66 57.26 28.54
CA ARG A 13 11.73 57.20 27.40
C ARG A 13 10.52 58.07 27.72
N GLU A 14 10.30 59.05 26.84
CA GLU A 14 9.17 59.96 26.82
C GLU A 14 7.84 59.20 26.64
N THR A 15 6.84 59.67 27.36
CA THR A 15 5.46 59.21 27.32
C THR A 15 4.72 60.05 26.27
N THR A 16 4.54 59.50 25.07
CA THR A 16 3.63 60.08 24.06
C THR A 16 2.22 59.55 24.31
N GLN A 17 1.33 60.43 24.78
CA GLN A 17 -0.11 60.22 24.73
C GLN A 17 -0.55 60.13 23.27
N ALA A 18 -1.05 58.96 22.87
CA ALA A 18 -1.77 58.77 21.61
C ALA A 18 -3.28 58.75 21.90
N HIS A 19 -3.99 59.71 21.30
CA HIS A 19 -5.44 59.77 21.26
C HIS A 19 -6.01 58.51 20.59
N SER A 20 -6.85 57.77 21.32
CA SER A 20 -7.67 56.70 20.76
C SER A 20 -8.93 57.30 20.10
N SER A 21 -8.88 57.55 18.80
CA SER A 21 -10.08 57.70 17.98
C SER A 21 -10.60 56.31 17.62
N GLY A 22 -11.77 55.96 18.14
CA GLY A 22 -12.46 54.71 17.80
C GLY A 22 -12.85 54.69 16.32
N ASN A 23 -12.51 53.60 15.64
CA ASN A 23 -12.97 53.31 14.29
C ASN A 23 -13.58 51.91 14.27
N SER A 24 -14.90 51.85 14.49
CA SER A 24 -15.70 50.63 14.54
C SER A 24 -16.32 50.33 13.17
N HIS A 25 -15.53 50.11 12.13
CA HIS A 25 -15.99 49.65 10.82
C HIS A 25 -15.03 48.56 10.30
N GLY A 26 -15.33 47.28 10.57
CA GLY A 26 -14.48 46.18 10.12
C GLY A 26 -15.09 44.77 10.13
N SER A 27 -16.22 44.56 10.82
CA SER A 27 -16.80 43.21 10.94
C SER A 27 -17.77 42.81 9.82
N GLY A 28 -18.08 43.72 8.89
CA GLY A 28 -19.01 43.46 7.77
C GLY A 28 -18.39 42.74 6.56
N SER A 29 -17.07 42.83 6.38
CA SER A 29 -16.43 42.35 5.15
C SER A 29 -16.21 40.83 5.11
N ILE A 30 -15.98 40.19 6.26
CA ILE A 30 -15.62 38.75 6.32
C ILE A 30 -16.85 37.87 6.08
N HIS A 31 -18.03 38.30 6.55
CA HIS A 31 -19.28 37.57 6.31
C HIS A 31 -19.74 37.61 4.85
N ALA A 32 -19.47 38.72 4.13
CA ALA A 32 -19.81 38.84 2.72
C ALA A 32 -19.01 37.87 1.85
N THR A 33 -17.71 37.69 2.12
CA THR A 33 -16.84 36.77 1.37
C THR A 33 -17.19 35.30 1.63
N ALA A 34 -17.49 34.93 2.88
CA ALA A 34 -17.91 33.57 3.21
C ALA A 34 -19.23 33.20 2.53
N HIS A 35 -20.19 34.12 2.51
CA HIS A 35 -21.48 33.91 1.83
C HIS A 35 -21.32 33.80 0.31
N ALA A 36 -20.44 34.62 -0.31
CA ALA A 36 -20.15 34.53 -1.74
C ALA A 36 -19.53 33.18 -2.12
N ASN A 37 -18.56 32.69 -1.35
CA ASN A 37 -17.91 31.40 -1.61
C ASN A 37 -18.89 30.22 -1.52
N MET A 38 -19.80 30.25 -0.54
CA MET A 38 -20.82 29.22 -0.35
C MET A 38 -21.83 29.18 -1.52
N LEU A 39 -22.15 30.34 -2.10
CA LEU A 39 -23.00 30.44 -3.30
C LEU A 39 -22.30 29.89 -4.55
N THR A 40 -21.00 30.13 -4.73
CA THR A 40 -20.26 29.54 -5.87
C THR A 40 -20.12 28.02 -5.75
N GLU A 41 -19.84 27.50 -4.55
CA GLU A 41 -19.68 26.05 -4.35
C GLU A 41 -21.00 25.29 -4.60
N GLY A 42 -22.13 25.87 -4.19
CA GLY A 42 -23.45 25.28 -4.45
C GLY A 42 -23.76 25.15 -5.94
N GLN A 43 -23.39 26.13 -6.77
CA GLN A 43 -23.59 26.06 -8.22
C GLN A 43 -22.71 24.98 -8.88
N GLU A 44 -21.48 24.81 -8.40
CA GLU A 44 -20.58 23.78 -8.91
C GLU A 44 -21.13 22.36 -8.60
N TYR A 45 -21.69 22.14 -7.41
CA TYR A 45 -22.34 20.87 -7.08
C TYR A 45 -23.58 20.59 -7.94
N LEU A 46 -24.38 21.62 -8.26
CA LEU A 46 -25.52 21.49 -9.16
C LEU A 46 -25.06 21.04 -10.58
N GLN A 47 -24.03 21.67 -11.14
CA GLN A 47 -23.49 21.32 -12.47
C GLN A 47 -22.88 19.91 -12.51
N LYS A 48 -22.11 19.54 -11.47
CA LYS A 48 -21.57 18.17 -11.34
C LYS A 48 -22.68 17.14 -11.21
N GLY A 49 -23.75 17.47 -10.47
CA GLY A 49 -24.93 16.62 -10.33
C GLY A 49 -25.63 16.35 -11.65
N ASP A 50 -25.82 17.39 -12.48
CA ASP A 50 -26.39 17.24 -13.83
C ASP A 50 -25.54 16.30 -14.68
N LYS A 51 -24.21 16.52 -14.70
CA LYS A 51 -23.28 15.69 -15.48
C LYS A 51 -23.34 14.21 -15.05
N CYS A 52 -23.41 13.92 -13.75
CA CYS A 52 -23.55 12.54 -13.26
C CYS A 52 -24.92 11.93 -13.62
N ARG A 53 -26.00 12.71 -13.54
CA ARG A 53 -27.34 12.28 -13.95
C ARG A 53 -27.37 11.93 -15.44
N ASP A 54 -26.79 12.79 -16.28
CA ASP A 54 -26.74 12.58 -17.73
C ASP A 54 -25.86 11.38 -18.13
N GLN A 55 -24.92 10.98 -17.25
CA GLN A 55 -24.11 9.77 -17.37
C GLN A 55 -24.78 8.50 -16.80
N GLY A 56 -25.98 8.61 -16.21
CA GLY A 56 -26.70 7.49 -15.59
C GLY A 56 -26.24 7.10 -14.17
N ASP A 57 -25.31 7.85 -13.57
CA ASP A 57 -24.86 7.64 -12.19
C ASP A 57 -25.77 8.38 -11.20
N PHE A 58 -26.96 7.83 -11.01
CA PHE A 58 -28.03 8.46 -10.22
C PHE A 58 -27.70 8.58 -8.73
N ASP A 59 -26.94 7.64 -8.16
CA ASP A 59 -26.53 7.68 -6.74
C ASP A 59 -25.57 8.83 -6.48
N LYS A 60 -24.61 9.04 -7.38
CA LYS A 60 -23.66 10.14 -7.29
C LYS A 60 -24.34 11.48 -7.54
N ALA A 61 -25.24 11.55 -8.52
CA ALA A 61 -26.06 12.74 -8.77
C ALA A 61 -26.90 13.12 -7.53
N ALA A 62 -27.56 12.16 -6.88
CA ALA A 62 -28.35 12.40 -5.68
C ALA A 62 -27.51 12.93 -4.50
N LYS A 63 -26.29 12.40 -4.30
CA LYS A 63 -25.35 12.90 -3.28
C LYS A 63 -24.90 14.33 -3.55
N LEU A 64 -24.65 14.67 -4.81
CA LEU A 64 -24.23 16.02 -5.22
C LEU A 64 -25.37 17.04 -5.03
N TYR A 65 -26.60 16.70 -5.43
CA TYR A 65 -27.76 17.56 -5.16
C TYR A 65 -28.01 17.74 -3.65
N LYS A 66 -27.81 16.70 -2.83
CA LYS A 66 -27.92 16.84 -1.37
C LYS A 66 -26.92 17.84 -0.78
N ARG A 67 -25.71 17.94 -1.35
CA ARG A 67 -24.73 18.97 -0.94
C ARG A 67 -25.12 20.35 -1.44
N ALA A 68 -25.56 20.47 -2.69
CA ALA A 68 -26.04 21.73 -3.26
C ALA A 68 -27.24 22.33 -2.49
N ALA A 69 -28.07 21.50 -1.87
CA ALA A 69 -29.23 21.93 -1.08
C ALA A 69 -28.89 22.83 0.12
N GLN A 70 -27.62 22.85 0.57
CA GLN A 70 -27.16 23.76 1.63
C GLN A 70 -27.17 25.23 1.18
N SER A 71 -26.88 25.48 -0.10
CA SER A 71 -26.86 26.83 -0.70
C SER A 71 -28.09 27.12 -1.55
N TYR A 72 -28.67 26.10 -2.21
CA TYR A 72 -29.76 26.20 -3.19
C TYR A 72 -30.83 25.12 -2.97
N PRO A 73 -31.61 25.17 -1.87
CA PRO A 73 -32.51 24.09 -1.48
C PRO A 73 -33.60 23.81 -2.53
N LYS A 74 -34.19 24.87 -3.11
CA LYS A 74 -35.28 24.73 -4.10
C LYS A 74 -34.81 24.07 -5.39
N GLU A 75 -33.72 24.57 -5.98
CA GLU A 75 -33.19 24.04 -7.25
C GLU A 75 -32.61 22.63 -7.09
N ALA A 76 -31.94 22.36 -5.97
CA ALA A 76 -31.43 21.02 -5.67
C ALA A 76 -32.56 19.98 -5.54
N ASP A 77 -33.66 20.32 -4.85
CA ASP A 77 -34.81 19.43 -4.71
C ASP A 77 -35.55 19.21 -6.04
N GLU A 78 -35.69 20.25 -6.87
CA GLU A 78 -36.26 20.12 -8.21
C GLU A 78 -35.45 19.16 -9.09
N ARG A 79 -34.12 19.30 -9.13
CA ARG A 79 -33.25 18.41 -9.91
C ARG A 79 -33.21 16.99 -9.36
N ARG A 80 -33.33 16.84 -8.04
CA ARG A 80 -33.41 15.52 -7.39
C ARG A 80 -34.68 14.77 -7.77
N LYS A 81 -35.82 15.47 -7.93
CA LYS A 81 -37.09 14.87 -8.42
C LYS A 81 -37.01 14.40 -9.88
N GLN A 82 -36.07 14.91 -10.66
CA GLN A 82 -35.84 14.49 -12.06
C GLN A 82 -35.01 13.20 -12.16
N ILE A 83 -34.47 12.68 -11.06
CA ILE A 83 -33.81 11.38 -11.05
C ILE A 83 -34.90 10.30 -11.15
N PRO A 84 -34.90 9.42 -12.16
CA PRO A 84 -35.86 8.34 -12.25
C PRO A 84 -35.78 7.49 -10.98
N LEU A 85 -36.90 7.36 -10.25
CA LEU A 85 -36.98 6.40 -9.15
C LEU A 85 -36.65 5.03 -9.72
N GLN A 86 -35.50 4.46 -9.32
CA GLN A 86 -35.21 3.07 -9.62
C GLN A 86 -36.36 2.25 -9.07
N ARG A 87 -37.12 1.65 -9.99
CA ARG A 87 -38.21 0.73 -9.70
C ARG A 87 -37.58 -0.44 -8.96
N THR A 88 -37.80 -0.52 -7.64
CA THR A 88 -37.50 -1.72 -6.87
C THR A 88 -38.16 -2.90 -7.57
N MET A 89 -37.33 -3.84 -8.04
CA MET A 89 -37.80 -5.10 -8.60
C MET A 89 -38.72 -5.79 -7.58
N PRO A 90 -39.85 -6.39 -8.00
CA PRO A 90 -40.74 -7.08 -7.09
C PRO A 90 -40.05 -8.31 -6.50
N GLU A 91 -40.19 -8.47 -5.19
CA GLU A 91 -39.82 -9.67 -4.43
C GLU A 91 -40.49 -10.90 -5.07
N SER A 92 -39.68 -11.82 -5.57
CA SER A 92 -40.13 -13.16 -5.96
C SER A 92 -40.42 -13.97 -4.69
N ASN A 93 -41.70 -14.05 -4.35
CA ASN A 93 -42.25 -15.07 -3.47
C ASN A 93 -42.15 -16.44 -4.16
N GLU A 94 -41.44 -17.38 -3.56
CA GLU A 94 -41.73 -18.80 -3.77
C GLU A 94 -41.39 -19.62 -2.51
N SER A 95 -42.46 -20.02 -1.83
CA SER A 95 -42.48 -21.08 -0.84
C SER A 95 -42.37 -22.43 -1.54
N THR A 96 -41.52 -23.33 -1.03
CA THR A 96 -41.88 -24.76 -1.01
C THR A 96 -41.15 -25.49 0.11
N SER A 97 -41.94 -25.91 1.09
CA SER A 97 -41.65 -26.86 2.15
C SER A 97 -41.32 -28.25 1.61
N HIS A 98 -40.36 -28.96 2.23
CA HIS A 98 -40.44 -30.42 2.46
C HIS A 98 -39.41 -30.87 3.51
N PRO A 99 -39.61 -32.06 4.14
CA PRO A 99 -39.44 -32.22 5.57
C PRO A 99 -38.12 -32.85 6.00
N SER A 100 -37.80 -32.57 7.26
CA SER A 100 -36.85 -33.23 8.15
C SER A 100 -36.79 -34.75 8.03
N GLN A 101 -35.59 -35.29 7.82
CA GLN A 101 -35.24 -36.67 8.16
C GLN A 101 -33.91 -36.73 8.93
N GLY A 102 -33.97 -37.30 10.14
CA GLY A 102 -33.07 -38.38 10.55
C GLY A 102 -31.69 -38.01 11.08
N LEU A 103 -31.63 -37.63 12.36
CA LEU A 103 -30.47 -37.84 13.22
C LEU A 103 -30.01 -39.31 13.17
N ARG A 104 -28.84 -39.59 12.57
CA ARG A 104 -28.07 -40.81 12.82
C ARG A 104 -26.81 -40.49 13.60
N ARG A 105 -26.89 -40.82 14.89
CA ARG A 105 -25.81 -40.97 15.85
C ARG A 105 -24.89 -42.10 15.39
N VAL A 106 -23.67 -41.78 14.96
CA VAL A 106 -22.60 -42.78 14.78
C VAL A 106 -21.72 -42.77 16.02
N ARG A 107 -21.54 -43.96 16.58
CA ARG A 107 -20.72 -44.25 17.77
C ARG A 107 -19.24 -44.10 17.44
N LYS A 108 -18.51 -43.55 18.40
CA LYS A 108 -17.06 -43.68 18.59
C LYS A 108 -16.70 -45.17 18.73
N GLU A 109 -15.69 -45.62 17.99
CA GLU A 109 -14.79 -46.70 18.40
C GLU A 109 -13.52 -46.63 17.51
N ASP A 110 -12.42 -46.28 18.18
CA ASP A 110 -11.02 -46.66 18.01
C ASP A 110 -10.41 -46.80 16.60
N ILE A 111 -9.63 -45.78 16.22
CA ILE A 111 -8.46 -45.98 15.35
C ILE A 111 -7.26 -45.29 15.99
N ILE A 112 -6.37 -46.11 16.55
CA ILE A 112 -5.00 -45.74 16.90
C ILE A 112 -4.22 -45.67 15.57
N ILE A 113 -3.77 -44.48 15.17
CA ILE A 113 -2.76 -44.30 14.12
C ILE A 113 -1.52 -43.68 14.78
N PRO A 114 -0.31 -44.22 14.56
CA PRO A 114 0.90 -43.72 15.20
C PRO A 114 1.28 -42.35 14.65
N SER A 115 1.44 -41.41 15.57
CA SER A 115 1.99 -40.07 15.38
C SER A 115 3.50 -40.14 15.14
N SER A 116 3.94 -39.82 13.93
CA SER A 116 5.31 -39.37 13.68
C SER A 116 5.37 -38.48 12.44
N SER A 117 5.41 -37.15 12.68
CA SER A 117 5.92 -36.09 11.80
C SER A 117 5.22 -34.76 12.13
N THR A 118 5.41 -34.26 13.35
CA THR A 118 5.04 -32.89 13.72
C THR A 118 6.17 -31.95 13.33
N GLY A 119 6.10 -31.38 12.13
CA GLY A 119 6.78 -30.11 11.83
C GLY A 119 5.98 -28.93 12.43
N PRO A 120 6.62 -27.79 12.72
CA PRO A 120 5.94 -26.58 13.19
C PRO A 120 5.00 -26.01 12.12
N PHE A 121 3.82 -25.53 12.53
CA PHE A 121 2.69 -25.22 11.62
C PHE A 121 2.61 -23.77 11.19
N PHE A 122 3.20 -22.88 11.96
CA PHE A 122 3.70 -21.64 11.39
C PHE A 122 5.05 -22.03 10.83
N PRO A 123 5.16 -22.15 9.50
CA PRO A 123 6.46 -22.44 8.94
C PRO A 123 7.44 -21.38 9.45
N LYS A 124 8.70 -21.76 9.69
CA LYS A 124 9.79 -20.82 9.96
C LYS A 124 9.85 -19.81 8.83
N ASN A 125 9.11 -18.72 8.89
CA ASN A 125 9.04 -17.74 7.81
C ASN A 125 8.90 -18.36 6.40
N ASP A 126 8.34 -19.58 6.21
CA ASP A 126 8.06 -20.08 4.86
C ASP A 126 6.86 -19.27 4.42
N GLN A 127 7.14 -18.12 3.83
CA GLN A 127 6.09 -17.23 3.38
C GLN A 127 5.25 -18.06 2.41
N PRO A 128 3.97 -18.34 2.70
CA PRO A 128 3.13 -19.17 1.83
C PRO A 128 3.04 -18.55 0.42
N HIS A 129 3.34 -17.25 0.32
CA HIS A 129 3.50 -16.55 -0.94
C HIS A 129 4.82 -16.89 -1.65
N LEU A 130 5.95 -17.06 -0.95
CA LEU A 130 7.21 -17.49 -1.57
C LEU A 130 7.07 -18.93 -2.05
N SER A 131 6.49 -19.83 -1.27
CA SER A 131 6.22 -21.19 -1.74
C SER A 131 5.30 -21.18 -2.97
N LEU A 132 4.24 -20.37 -2.99
CA LEU A 132 3.39 -20.19 -4.17
C LEU A 132 4.15 -19.60 -5.37
N LEU A 133 5.02 -18.60 -5.15
CA LEU A 133 5.90 -18.06 -6.20
C LEU A 133 6.87 -19.11 -6.70
N MET A 134 7.43 -19.92 -5.81
CA MET A 134 8.35 -21.01 -6.13
C MET A 134 7.62 -22.15 -6.85
N SER A 135 6.34 -22.42 -6.55
CA SER A 135 5.51 -23.36 -7.31
C SER A 135 5.23 -22.83 -8.72
N ARG A 136 4.80 -21.57 -8.85
CA ARG A 136 4.65 -20.90 -10.16
C ARG A 136 5.98 -20.84 -10.92
N ALA A 137 7.09 -20.73 -10.19
CA ALA A 137 8.42 -20.83 -10.75
C ALA A 137 8.72 -22.28 -11.18
N ALA A 138 8.39 -23.31 -10.43
CA ALA A 138 8.64 -24.69 -10.85
C ALA A 138 7.94 -25.03 -12.19
N ASP A 139 6.77 -24.42 -12.45
CA ASP A 139 5.95 -24.73 -13.62
C ASP A 139 6.38 -24.04 -14.94
N MET A 140 7.18 -22.96 -14.93
CA MET A 140 7.62 -22.38 -16.22
C MET A 140 8.85 -23.11 -16.79
N PRO A 141 8.94 -23.30 -18.12
CA PRO A 141 10.04 -23.98 -18.77
C PRO A 141 11.40 -23.39 -18.39
N LYS A 142 12.39 -24.25 -18.11
CA LYS A 142 13.77 -23.82 -17.88
C LYS A 142 14.28 -23.08 -19.12
N GLY A 143 14.83 -21.88 -18.93
CA GLY A 143 15.29 -21.00 -20.02
C GLY A 143 14.21 -20.09 -20.62
N SER A 144 12.93 -20.27 -20.27
CA SER A 144 11.88 -19.31 -20.61
C SER A 144 11.86 -18.21 -19.56
N VAL A 145 12.79 -17.24 -19.68
CA VAL A 145 12.70 -16.00 -18.93
C VAL A 145 11.74 -15.09 -19.70
N CYS A 146 10.65 -14.70 -19.04
CA CYS A 146 9.73 -13.71 -19.61
C CYS A 146 10.53 -12.41 -19.79
N ALA A 147 10.67 -11.96 -21.04
CA ALA A 147 11.26 -10.67 -21.31
C ALA A 147 10.45 -9.60 -20.57
N PHE A 148 11.11 -8.58 -20.06
CA PHE A 148 10.43 -7.54 -19.27
C PHE A 148 9.29 -6.84 -20.02
N ASP A 149 9.42 -6.71 -21.34
CA ASP A 149 8.38 -6.15 -22.19
C ASP A 149 7.14 -7.06 -22.28
N ASP A 150 7.29 -8.36 -21.96
CA ASP A 150 6.21 -9.35 -21.94
C ASP A 150 5.63 -9.59 -20.53
N ALA A 151 6.28 -9.04 -19.48
CA ALA A 151 5.83 -9.21 -18.10
C ALA A 151 4.45 -8.57 -17.91
N LYS A 152 3.48 -9.34 -17.42
CA LYS A 152 2.10 -8.87 -17.26
C LYS A 152 1.93 -8.07 -15.98
N ASP A 153 2.64 -8.49 -14.94
CA ASP A 153 2.61 -7.89 -13.62
C ASP A 153 4.00 -7.94 -12.95
N THR A 154 4.15 -7.27 -11.81
CA THR A 154 5.42 -7.28 -11.06
C THR A 154 5.77 -8.64 -10.46
N ASN A 155 4.80 -9.56 -10.28
CA ASN A 155 5.10 -10.92 -9.82
C ASN A 155 5.81 -11.73 -10.90
N ASP A 156 5.44 -11.56 -12.19
CA ASP A 156 6.14 -12.19 -13.30
C ASP A 156 7.62 -11.79 -13.33
N ILE A 157 7.94 -10.52 -13.01
CA ILE A 157 9.32 -10.03 -12.88
C ILE A 157 10.06 -10.73 -11.74
N VAL A 158 9.43 -10.83 -10.55
CA VAL A 158 10.04 -11.52 -9.40
C VAL A 158 10.34 -12.98 -9.74
N VAL A 159 9.40 -13.69 -10.37
CA VAL A 159 9.59 -15.08 -10.77
C VAL A 159 10.69 -15.22 -11.84
N SER A 160 10.70 -14.33 -12.83
CA SER A 160 11.78 -14.27 -13.83
C SER A 160 13.14 -14.04 -13.20
N PHE A 161 13.25 -13.10 -12.24
CA PHE A 161 14.51 -12.79 -11.57
C PHE A 161 15.06 -13.97 -10.77
N ILE A 162 14.19 -14.69 -10.05
CA ILE A 162 14.59 -15.84 -9.23
C ILE A 162 15.20 -16.96 -10.09
N LYS A 163 14.68 -17.16 -11.31
CA LYS A 163 15.13 -18.22 -12.22
C LYS A 163 16.27 -17.84 -13.16
N ALA A 164 16.42 -16.55 -13.40
CA ALA A 164 17.38 -16.03 -14.36
C ALA A 164 18.81 -16.42 -13.99
N ASP A 165 19.64 -16.61 -15.02
CA ASP A 165 21.09 -16.62 -14.87
C ASP A 165 21.60 -15.22 -14.47
N ASP A 166 22.89 -15.11 -14.14
CA ASP A 166 23.46 -13.87 -13.63
C ASP A 166 23.45 -12.73 -14.67
N GLU A 167 23.61 -13.06 -15.96
CA GLU A 167 23.53 -12.08 -17.05
C GLU A 167 22.11 -11.50 -17.16
N THR A 168 21.10 -12.38 -17.18
CA THR A 168 19.70 -11.99 -17.26
C THR A 168 19.24 -11.27 -15.99
N LYS A 169 19.75 -11.66 -14.81
CA LYS A 169 19.53 -10.92 -13.55
C LYS A 169 20.07 -9.51 -13.61
N ASN A 170 21.25 -9.29 -14.20
CA ASN A 170 21.82 -7.95 -14.37
C ASN A 170 20.94 -7.09 -15.28
N ILE A 171 20.42 -7.65 -16.36
CA ILE A 171 19.46 -6.96 -17.23
C ILE A 171 18.21 -6.61 -16.43
N LEU A 172 17.55 -7.59 -15.80
CA LEU A 172 16.33 -7.40 -15.01
C LEU A 172 16.53 -6.38 -13.87
N ARG A 173 17.70 -6.38 -13.21
CA ARG A 173 18.03 -5.42 -12.15
C ARG A 173 17.94 -3.98 -12.65
N GLY A 174 18.46 -3.68 -13.85
CA GLY A 174 18.33 -2.35 -14.45
C GLY A 174 16.87 -1.94 -14.65
N GLN A 175 16.01 -2.87 -15.06
CA GLN A 175 14.60 -2.60 -15.32
C GLN A 175 13.80 -2.46 -14.03
N ILE A 176 14.15 -3.21 -12.98
CA ILE A 176 13.60 -3.05 -11.64
C ILE A 176 13.97 -1.68 -11.09
N TYR A 177 15.21 -1.21 -11.30
CA TYR A 177 15.61 0.14 -10.92
C TYR A 177 14.83 1.23 -11.68
N ASP A 178 14.49 1.01 -12.95
CA ASP A 178 13.60 1.92 -13.69
C ASP A 178 12.21 2.00 -13.03
N ILE A 179 11.65 0.86 -12.57
CA ILE A 179 10.35 0.82 -11.86
C ILE A 179 10.43 1.56 -10.53
N ILE A 180 11.47 1.30 -9.74
CA ILE A 180 11.70 1.95 -8.45
C ILE A 180 11.91 3.46 -8.64
N ALA A 181 12.61 3.88 -9.71
CA ALA A 181 12.79 5.29 -10.04
C ALA A 181 11.47 5.96 -10.41
N GLN A 182 10.58 5.28 -11.16
CA GLN A 182 9.27 5.83 -11.53
C GLN A 182 8.38 6.08 -10.30
N PHE A 183 8.55 5.29 -9.25
CA PHE A 183 7.83 5.49 -7.99
C PHE A 183 8.20 6.80 -7.27
N LYS A 184 9.44 7.29 -7.44
CA LYS A 184 9.88 8.58 -6.87
C LYS A 184 9.04 9.76 -7.37
N ASP A 185 8.57 9.67 -8.61
CA ASP A 185 7.84 10.74 -9.30
C ASP A 185 6.32 10.53 -9.24
N SER A 186 5.83 9.40 -8.71
CA SER A 186 4.42 9.08 -8.63
C SER A 186 3.82 9.36 -7.24
N LEU A 187 2.51 9.58 -7.20
CA LEU A 187 1.79 9.62 -5.93
C LEU A 187 1.77 8.23 -5.31
N ALA A 188 2.03 8.16 -4.00
CA ALA A 188 2.01 6.93 -3.21
C ALA A 188 0.58 6.38 -3.08
N THR A 189 0.09 5.72 -4.12
CA THR A 189 -1.20 5.00 -4.09
C THR A 189 -1.02 3.60 -3.51
N LEU A 190 -2.12 2.95 -3.12
CA LEU A 190 -2.08 1.58 -2.62
C LEU A 190 -1.49 0.62 -3.67
N GLU A 191 -1.82 0.83 -4.93
CA GLU A 191 -1.39 0.00 -6.05
C GLU A 191 0.12 0.12 -6.31
N THR A 192 0.62 1.35 -6.37
CA THR A 192 2.06 1.60 -6.60
C THR A 192 2.91 1.08 -5.43
N VAL A 193 2.43 1.20 -4.19
CA VAL A 193 3.10 0.63 -3.02
C VAL A 193 3.06 -0.91 -3.05
N ARG A 194 1.95 -1.53 -3.47
CA ARG A 194 1.86 -3.00 -3.60
C ARG A 194 2.80 -3.56 -4.67
N GLU A 195 3.00 -2.82 -5.76
CA GLU A 195 4.00 -3.17 -6.78
C GLU A 195 5.42 -3.18 -6.18
N LEU A 196 5.79 -2.16 -5.39
CA LEU A 196 7.08 -2.16 -4.70
C LEU A 196 7.22 -3.26 -3.65
N VAL A 197 6.19 -3.49 -2.84
CA VAL A 197 6.16 -4.60 -1.86
C VAL A 197 6.37 -5.94 -2.55
N THR A 198 5.79 -6.11 -3.75
CA THR A 198 6.00 -7.31 -4.56
C THR A 198 7.47 -7.46 -4.97
N LEU A 199 8.10 -6.37 -5.43
CA LEU A 199 9.52 -6.36 -5.81
C LEU A 199 10.47 -6.57 -4.61
N ALA A 200 10.06 -6.24 -3.39
CA ALA A 200 10.88 -6.45 -2.19
C ALA A 200 11.17 -7.94 -1.89
N ARG A 201 10.45 -8.85 -2.58
CA ARG A 201 10.59 -10.31 -2.46
C ARG A 201 11.73 -10.87 -3.31
N ILE A 202 12.42 -10.02 -4.06
CA ILE A 202 13.59 -10.40 -4.84
C ILE A 202 14.77 -10.58 -3.90
N PRO A 203 15.48 -11.73 -3.92
CA PRO A 203 16.62 -12.02 -3.04
C PRO A 203 17.88 -11.27 -3.51
N ASP A 204 17.77 -9.95 -3.65
CA ASP A 204 18.83 -9.03 -4.04
C ASP A 204 18.87 -7.89 -3.03
N ARG A 205 20.02 -7.76 -2.37
CA ARG A 205 20.21 -6.80 -1.28
C ARG A 205 20.00 -5.37 -1.74
N ASP A 206 20.51 -4.99 -2.91
CA ASP A 206 20.53 -3.60 -3.34
C ASP A 206 19.14 -3.16 -3.79
N ILE A 207 18.41 -4.05 -4.49
CA ILE A 207 16.99 -3.84 -4.82
C ILE A 207 16.17 -3.63 -3.54
N PHE A 208 16.33 -4.52 -2.55
CA PHE A 208 15.60 -4.43 -1.29
C PHE A 208 15.86 -3.10 -0.56
N VAL A 209 17.13 -2.74 -0.39
CA VAL A 209 17.53 -1.47 0.24
C VAL A 209 16.89 -0.29 -0.47
N GLN A 210 16.94 -0.26 -1.80
CA GLN A 210 16.39 0.87 -2.55
C GLN A 210 14.87 0.99 -2.43
N ILE A 211 14.15 -0.14 -2.38
CA ILE A 211 12.71 -0.14 -2.11
C ILE A 211 12.40 0.44 -0.73
N ILE A 212 13.14 0.01 0.29
CA ILE A 212 13.00 0.54 1.65
C ILE A 212 13.27 2.05 1.68
N GLU A 213 14.34 2.51 1.03
CA GLU A 213 14.68 3.94 0.94
C GLU A 213 13.60 4.76 0.25
N GLN A 214 13.00 4.27 -0.86
CA GLN A 214 11.92 5.00 -1.52
C GLN A 214 10.66 5.08 -0.66
N LEU A 215 10.27 3.97 -0.02
CA LEU A 215 9.13 3.97 0.91
C LEU A 215 9.38 4.94 2.08
N LEU A 216 10.60 5.00 2.60
CA LEU A 216 10.99 5.95 3.64
C LEU A 216 11.03 7.39 3.19
N LYS A 217 11.43 7.65 1.96
CA LYS A 217 11.44 9.01 1.42
C LYS A 217 10.03 9.57 1.41
N ILE A 218 9.06 8.77 0.97
CA ILE A 218 7.65 9.16 0.95
C ILE A 218 7.12 9.47 2.35
N THR A 219 7.56 8.71 3.36
CA THR A 219 7.13 8.93 4.75
C THR A 219 7.76 10.17 5.37
N LYS A 220 8.87 10.69 4.82
CA LYS A 220 9.52 11.94 5.23
C LYS A 220 8.90 13.18 4.56
N ASP A 221 8.64 13.11 3.25
CA ASP A 221 8.36 14.29 2.43
C ASP A 221 6.91 14.80 2.52
N SER A 222 6.01 14.05 3.16
CA SER A 222 4.57 14.30 3.13
C SER A 222 4.05 14.83 4.47
N SER A 223 3.37 15.99 4.42
CA SER A 223 2.69 16.59 5.57
C SER A 223 1.56 15.70 6.14
N LEU A 224 1.03 14.81 5.29
CA LEU A 224 0.18 13.69 5.64
C LEU A 224 0.93 12.43 5.28
N VAL A 225 1.47 11.71 6.26
CA VAL A 225 2.12 10.44 5.97
C VAL A 225 1.11 9.51 5.33
N PRO A 226 1.37 8.99 4.11
CA PRO A 226 0.53 7.98 3.53
C PRO A 226 0.66 6.77 4.43
N THR A 227 -0.36 6.52 5.24
CA THR A 227 -0.53 5.28 6.00
C THR A 227 -0.20 4.06 5.12
N ILE A 228 -0.52 4.17 3.84
CA ILE A 228 -0.18 3.23 2.77
C ILE A 228 1.32 2.95 2.69
N ALA A 229 2.17 3.97 2.61
CA ALA A 229 3.62 3.80 2.49
C ALA A 229 4.21 3.15 3.75
N LEU A 230 3.67 3.48 4.92
CA LEU A 230 4.07 2.85 6.18
C LEU A 230 3.66 1.39 6.28
N GLN A 231 2.43 1.07 5.90
CA GLN A 231 1.98 -0.32 5.82
C GLN A 231 2.80 -1.09 4.79
N GLY A 232 3.03 -0.51 3.61
CA GLY A 232 3.89 -1.08 2.58
C GLY A 232 5.30 -1.33 3.07
N LEU A 233 5.89 -0.39 3.83
CA LEU A 233 7.21 -0.57 4.44
C LEU A 233 7.23 -1.74 5.42
N ALA A 234 6.22 -1.85 6.28
CA ALA A 234 6.10 -2.97 7.20
C ALA A 234 5.93 -4.31 6.45
N VAL A 235 5.12 -4.35 5.39
CA VAL A 235 4.95 -5.58 4.59
C VAL A 235 6.23 -5.92 3.82
N ALA A 236 6.89 -4.94 3.20
CA ALA A 236 8.16 -5.16 2.50
C ALA A 236 9.23 -5.71 3.46
N THR A 237 9.34 -5.14 4.66
CA THR A 237 10.29 -5.62 5.68
C THR A 237 9.96 -7.05 6.14
N ASN A 238 8.67 -7.35 6.35
CA ASN A 238 8.23 -8.72 6.66
C ASN A 238 8.49 -9.68 5.50
N SER A 239 8.42 -9.19 4.25
CA SER A 239 8.61 -9.97 3.02
C SER A 239 10.07 -10.12 2.60
N CYS A 240 11.02 -9.71 3.45
CA CYS A 240 12.45 -9.78 3.16
C CYS A 240 12.87 -11.24 2.90
N PRO A 241 13.45 -11.54 1.73
CA PRO A 241 13.88 -12.90 1.40
C PRO A 241 14.97 -13.41 2.33
N ASP A 242 14.93 -14.73 2.57
CA ASP A 242 15.99 -15.42 3.28
C ASP A 242 17.33 -15.27 2.54
N GLY A 243 18.39 -14.95 3.27
CA GLY A 243 19.74 -14.78 2.72
C GLY A 243 20.19 -13.33 2.51
N ILE A 244 19.29 -12.34 2.61
CA ILE A 244 19.72 -10.94 2.68
C ILE A 244 20.34 -10.68 4.07
N ASP A 245 21.65 -10.45 4.11
CA ASP A 245 22.34 -10.13 5.38
C ASP A 245 21.99 -8.71 5.85
N MET A 246 20.99 -8.63 6.71
CA MET A 246 20.57 -7.38 7.35
C MET A 246 21.61 -6.82 8.35
N ARG A 247 22.64 -7.58 8.74
CA ARG A 247 23.71 -7.07 9.64
C ARG A 247 24.53 -5.99 8.98
N GLY A 248 24.65 -6.02 7.65
CA GLY A 248 25.27 -4.94 6.86
C GLY A 248 24.41 -3.68 6.76
N MET A 249 23.18 -3.69 7.28
CA MET A 249 22.18 -2.62 7.17
C MET A 249 21.97 -1.86 8.47
N LYS A 250 22.99 -1.77 9.34
CA LYS A 250 22.90 -1.11 10.67
C LYS A 250 22.32 0.31 10.65
N GLY A 251 22.44 1.03 9.54
CA GLY A 251 21.83 2.37 9.36
C GLY A 251 20.33 2.33 9.06
N ILE A 252 19.86 1.35 8.29
CA ILE A 252 18.51 1.35 7.69
C ILE A 252 17.44 1.35 8.76
N TYR A 253 17.55 0.51 9.79
CA TYR A 253 16.55 0.53 10.87
C TYR A 253 16.51 1.86 11.62
N SER A 254 17.67 2.49 11.84
CA SER A 254 17.70 3.82 12.44
C SER A 254 17.05 4.86 11.53
N ASP A 255 17.24 4.72 10.22
CA ASP A 255 16.67 5.59 9.20
C ASP A 255 15.18 5.32 8.95
N ILE A 256 14.69 4.13 9.29
CA ILE A 256 13.26 3.82 9.31
C ILE A 256 12.60 4.34 10.59
N LEU A 257 13.20 4.04 11.74
CA LEU A 257 12.61 4.32 13.05
C LEU A 257 12.63 5.82 13.36
N ARG A 258 13.64 6.57 12.91
CA ARG A 258 13.76 8.02 13.17
C ARG A 258 12.60 8.83 12.57
N PRO A 259 12.26 8.73 11.27
CA PRO A 259 11.10 9.41 10.70
C PRO A 259 9.78 8.99 11.34
N LEU A 260 9.63 7.69 11.64
CA LEU A 260 8.46 7.16 12.32
C LEU A 260 8.25 7.80 13.69
N LYS A 261 9.32 7.94 14.48
CA LYS A 261 9.29 8.61 15.77
C LYS A 261 8.91 10.08 15.65
N GLN A 262 9.61 10.81 14.79
CA GLN A 262 9.34 12.24 14.56
C GLN A 262 7.89 12.46 14.16
N ARG A 263 7.36 11.59 13.29
CA ARG A 263 5.97 11.70 12.87
C ARG A 263 5.00 11.40 13.99
N LEU A 264 5.27 10.39 14.79
CA LEU A 264 4.43 10.07 15.94
C LEU A 264 4.39 11.24 16.92
N GLU A 265 5.53 11.90 17.15
CA GLU A 265 5.61 13.14 17.94
C GLU A 265 4.78 14.27 17.32
N THR A 266 4.78 14.41 15.99
CA THR A 266 3.93 15.38 15.28
C THR A 266 2.44 15.06 15.42
N VAL A 267 2.02 13.84 15.07
CA VAL A 267 0.62 13.38 15.14
C VAL A 267 0.08 13.49 16.57
N ARG A 268 0.94 13.22 17.57
CA ARG A 268 0.67 13.50 18.99
C ARG A 268 0.37 14.98 19.22
N SER A 269 1.29 15.85 18.80
CA SER A 269 1.23 17.28 19.10
C SER A 269 0.00 17.92 18.45
N ASP A 270 -0.42 17.37 17.31
CA ASP A 270 -1.60 17.80 16.56
C ASP A 270 -2.92 17.22 17.10
N GLY A 271 -2.89 16.28 18.06
CA GLY A 271 -4.09 15.63 18.59
C GLY A 271 -4.85 14.77 17.55
N ASN A 272 -4.17 14.32 16.49
CA ASN A 272 -4.81 13.61 15.38
C ASN A 272 -4.87 12.10 15.65
N GLU A 273 -5.77 11.69 16.55
CA GLU A 273 -5.96 10.28 16.94
C GLU A 273 -6.25 9.36 15.74
N GLY A 274 -6.87 9.89 14.69
CA GLY A 274 -7.12 9.15 13.45
C GLY A 274 -5.84 8.65 12.78
N GLN A 275 -4.77 9.45 12.75
CA GLN A 275 -3.48 9.03 12.18
C GLN A 275 -2.63 8.22 13.16
N LEU A 276 -2.92 8.32 14.46
CA LEU A 276 -2.14 7.65 15.49
C LEU A 276 -2.26 6.12 15.38
N ILE A 277 -3.49 5.58 15.31
CA ILE A 277 -3.71 4.11 15.28
C ILE A 277 -3.00 3.44 14.09
N PRO A 278 -3.12 3.92 12.84
CA PRO A 278 -2.45 3.28 11.71
C PRO A 278 -0.92 3.38 11.78
N LEU A 279 -0.38 4.50 12.29
CA LEU A 279 1.05 4.69 12.50
C LEU A 279 1.60 3.68 13.53
N LEU A 280 0.85 3.46 14.60
CA LEU A 280 1.16 2.47 15.64
C LEU A 280 1.13 1.03 15.13
N HIS A 281 0.14 0.70 14.30
CA HIS A 281 0.07 -0.61 13.65
C HIS A 281 1.25 -0.83 12.71
N ALA A 282 1.60 0.17 11.89
CA ALA A 282 2.75 0.06 11.00
C ALA A 282 4.06 -0.09 11.77
N LEU A 283 4.24 0.65 12.87
CA LEU A 283 5.43 0.52 13.71
C LEU A 283 5.51 -0.86 14.38
N THR A 284 4.40 -1.35 14.93
CA THR A 284 4.35 -2.70 15.51
C THR A 284 4.69 -3.76 14.46
N ALA A 285 4.11 -3.65 13.27
CA ALA A 285 4.36 -4.56 12.17
C ALA A 285 5.82 -4.54 11.69
N LEU A 286 6.44 -3.35 11.67
CA LEU A 286 7.86 -3.19 11.37
C LEU A 286 8.73 -3.82 12.46
N LEU A 287 8.43 -3.59 13.74
CA LEU A 287 9.20 -4.17 14.84
C LEU A 287 9.12 -5.69 14.85
N ASN A 288 7.94 -6.24 14.53
CA ASN A 288 7.79 -7.69 14.35
C ASN A 288 8.63 -8.20 13.18
N ALA A 289 8.67 -7.46 12.05
CA ALA A 289 9.53 -7.78 10.92
C ALA A 289 11.01 -7.79 11.32
N MET A 290 11.44 -6.76 12.06
CA MET A 290 12.80 -6.63 12.59
C MET A 290 13.16 -7.77 13.55
N GLN A 291 12.20 -8.21 14.37
CA GLN A 291 12.37 -9.34 15.27
C GLN A 291 12.56 -10.65 14.48
N GLY A 292 11.78 -10.87 13.43
CA GLY A 292 11.94 -12.03 12.53
C GLY A 292 13.32 -12.05 11.86
N LEU A 293 13.81 -10.88 11.41
CA LEU A 293 15.14 -10.76 10.81
C LEU A 293 16.29 -10.94 11.81
N ALA A 294 16.04 -10.70 13.09
CA ALA A 294 17.02 -10.98 14.14
C ALA A 294 17.16 -12.49 14.45
N TYR A 295 16.29 -13.35 13.92
CA TYR A 295 16.18 -14.78 14.27
C TYR A 295 17.13 -15.72 13.49
N VAL A 296 18.02 -15.23 12.62
CA VAL A 296 18.85 -16.10 11.76
C VAL A 296 20.26 -16.38 12.36
N GLY A 297 20.45 -17.57 12.95
CA GLY A 297 21.78 -18.17 13.25
C GLY A 297 21.81 -19.14 14.47
N ASN A 298 22.30 -20.37 14.32
CA ASN A 298 22.10 -21.46 15.31
C ASN A 298 23.23 -21.66 16.34
N ASP A 299 23.90 -20.60 16.81
CA ASP A 299 25.03 -20.73 17.76
C ASP A 299 24.59 -20.49 19.21
N GLU A 300 24.98 -21.28 20.20
CA GLU A 300 24.43 -21.19 21.58
C GLU A 300 24.70 -19.85 22.32
N SER A 301 25.66 -19.03 21.86
CA SER A 301 25.82 -17.64 22.35
C SER A 301 24.77 -16.65 21.77
N PHE A 302 24.08 -17.06 20.71
CA PHE A 302 22.99 -16.37 20.02
C PHE A 302 21.71 -16.36 20.84
N GLY A 303 21.45 -17.38 21.67
CA GLY A 303 20.26 -17.46 22.54
C GLY A 303 20.13 -16.24 23.47
N MET A 304 21.25 -15.77 24.04
CA MET A 304 21.29 -14.53 24.83
C MET A 304 21.09 -13.26 23.99
N SER A 305 21.52 -13.27 22.73
CA SER A 305 21.31 -12.16 21.79
C SER A 305 19.87 -12.11 21.26
N ILE A 306 19.24 -13.26 21.01
CA ILE A 306 17.80 -13.40 20.71
C ILE A 306 16.98 -12.99 21.93
N TYR A 307 17.36 -13.44 23.13
CA TYR A 307 16.68 -13.08 24.36
C TYR A 307 16.77 -11.56 24.60
N HIS A 308 17.92 -10.93 24.37
CA HIS A 308 18.07 -9.48 24.51
C HIS A 308 17.38 -8.66 23.40
N ARG A 309 17.48 -9.06 22.13
CA ARG A 309 16.83 -8.34 21.00
C ARG A 309 15.32 -8.59 20.95
N GLY A 310 14.90 -9.80 21.28
CA GLY A 310 13.51 -10.16 21.55
C GLY A 310 12.98 -9.35 22.72
N ARG A 311 13.67 -9.31 23.87
CA ARG A 311 13.29 -8.40 24.97
C ARG A 311 13.26 -6.93 24.55
N LEU A 312 14.15 -6.46 23.68
CA LEU A 312 14.16 -5.07 23.19
C LEU A 312 12.97 -4.77 22.28
N ALA A 313 12.64 -5.67 21.35
CA ALA A 313 11.47 -5.56 20.48
C ALA A 313 10.16 -5.71 21.28
N ILE A 314 10.15 -6.59 22.27
CA ILE A 314 9.03 -6.79 23.20
C ILE A 314 8.87 -5.58 24.11
N ALA A 315 9.94 -5.03 24.70
CA ALA A 315 9.91 -3.82 25.53
C ALA A 315 9.53 -2.58 24.70
N ALA A 316 10.01 -2.49 23.45
CA ALA A 316 9.58 -1.49 22.48
C ALA A 316 8.08 -1.60 22.23
N ALA A 317 7.61 -2.79 21.83
CA ALA A 317 6.21 -3.05 21.54
C ALA A 317 5.30 -2.86 22.76
N ILE A 318 5.76 -3.18 23.98
CA ILE A 318 5.10 -2.94 25.27
C ILE A 318 4.93 -1.45 25.56
N ASN A 319 5.96 -0.64 25.34
CA ASN A 319 5.88 0.79 25.59
C ASN A 319 5.12 1.52 24.46
N ILE A 320 5.19 0.99 23.24
CA ILE A 320 4.35 1.40 22.11
C ILE A 320 2.88 1.17 22.45
N SER A 321 2.57 -0.07 22.84
CA SER A 321 1.29 -0.56 23.38
C SER A 321 0.74 0.34 24.49
N ARG A 322 1.56 0.77 25.44
CA ARG A 322 1.17 1.71 26.51
C ARG A 322 0.77 3.08 25.98
N GLY A 323 1.53 3.64 25.04
CA GLY A 323 1.15 4.88 24.37
C GLY A 323 -0.17 4.75 23.60
N ILE A 324 -0.48 3.57 23.05
CA ILE A 324 -1.80 3.28 22.43
C ILE A 324 -2.91 3.18 23.50
N SER A 325 -2.63 2.50 24.61
CA SER A 325 -3.62 2.15 25.64
C SER A 325 -4.06 3.36 26.46
N ASN A 326 -3.13 4.27 26.73
CA ASN A 326 -3.35 5.47 27.55
C ASN A 326 -3.58 6.73 26.71
N LEU A 327 -3.45 6.65 25.38
CA LEU A 327 -3.35 7.81 24.49
C LEU A 327 -2.31 8.83 25.01
N ASP A 328 -1.25 8.34 25.69
CA ASP A 328 -0.15 9.14 26.23
C ASP A 328 1.14 8.88 25.43
N PRO A 329 1.34 9.62 24.34
CA PRO A 329 2.51 9.46 23.49
C PRO A 329 3.84 9.99 24.09
N GLU A 330 3.88 10.46 25.34
CA GLU A 330 5.13 10.72 26.09
C GLU A 330 5.82 9.43 26.50
N GLU A 331 5.03 8.42 26.90
CA GLU A 331 5.51 7.06 27.16
C GLU A 331 6.13 6.43 25.90
N PHE A 332 5.70 6.87 24.72
CA PHE A 332 6.20 6.37 23.44
C PHE A 332 7.55 6.94 23.03
N VAL A 333 7.74 8.25 23.24
CA VAL A 333 9.05 8.89 23.05
C VAL A 333 10.06 8.34 24.04
N LYS A 334 9.61 8.09 25.29
CA LYS A 334 10.38 7.42 26.33
C LYS A 334 10.70 5.96 25.96
N ALA A 335 9.75 5.23 25.36
CA ALA A 335 9.97 3.91 24.76
C ALA A 335 11.11 3.93 23.75
N TYR A 336 11.04 4.86 22.80
CA TYR A 336 11.99 5.00 21.73
C TYR A 336 13.38 5.39 22.24
N ASN A 337 13.46 6.33 23.18
CA ASN A 337 14.73 6.71 23.80
C ASN A 337 15.32 5.54 24.61
N ASN A 338 14.50 4.75 25.30
CA ASN A 338 14.93 3.52 25.98
C ASN A 338 15.39 2.41 25.01
N ILE A 339 14.83 2.33 23.79
CA ILE A 339 15.32 1.43 22.72
C ILE A 339 16.72 1.86 22.26
N MET A 340 17.04 3.15 22.31
CA MET A 340 18.33 3.72 21.90
C MET A 340 19.39 3.72 23.02
N GLU A 341 18.99 3.68 24.30
CA GLU A 341 19.88 3.87 25.46
C GLU A 341 20.10 2.63 26.36
N MET A 342 19.85 1.41 25.89
CA MET A 342 20.10 0.13 26.60
C MET A 342 19.19 -0.22 27.79
N SER A 343 19.33 -1.49 28.17
CA SER A 343 18.68 -2.28 29.21
C SER A 343 18.47 -1.56 30.54
N ASP A 344 17.22 -1.38 30.93
CA ASP A 344 16.65 -2.01 32.12
C ASP A 344 15.13 -1.81 32.15
N PHE A 345 14.46 -2.56 33.03
CA PHE A 345 13.05 -2.48 33.43
C PHE A 345 12.07 -3.53 32.89
N THR A 346 11.76 -4.41 33.83
CA THR A 346 10.52 -5.17 34.00
C THR A 346 9.35 -4.27 34.44
N ILE A 347 8.14 -4.75 34.16
CA ILE A 347 6.83 -4.36 34.72
C ILE A 347 5.95 -3.44 33.83
N ARG A 348 4.86 -4.04 33.31
CA ARG A 348 3.56 -3.47 32.87
C ARG A 348 3.28 -3.18 31.37
N ALA A 349 3.33 -4.20 30.50
CA ALA A 349 2.22 -4.39 29.53
C ALA A 349 1.96 -5.87 29.29
N ASN A 350 1.41 -6.50 30.33
CA ASN A 350 1.13 -7.94 30.36
C ASN A 350 0.27 -8.41 29.17
N TRP A 351 -0.51 -7.51 28.54
CA TRP A 351 -1.33 -7.88 27.39
C TRP A 351 -0.53 -8.19 26.12
N TYR A 352 0.56 -7.47 25.84
CA TYR A 352 1.36 -7.75 24.63
C TYR A 352 2.17 -9.04 24.79
N GLU A 353 2.73 -9.28 25.98
CA GLU A 353 3.32 -10.58 26.33
C GLU A 353 2.28 -11.72 26.20
N GLY A 354 1.04 -11.45 26.61
CA GLY A 354 -0.06 -12.37 26.36
C GLY A 354 -0.34 -12.59 24.89
N LEU A 355 -0.24 -11.57 24.04
CA LEU A 355 -0.41 -11.72 22.59
C LEU A 355 0.74 -12.50 21.95
N ILE A 356 1.98 -12.32 22.41
CA ILE A 356 3.12 -13.15 21.99
C ILE A 356 2.90 -14.61 22.40
N TYR A 357 2.38 -14.84 23.60
CA TYR A 357 2.04 -16.18 24.05
C TYR A 357 0.90 -16.78 23.23
N VAL A 358 -0.11 -15.96 22.88
CA VAL A 358 -1.18 -16.35 21.94
C VAL A 358 -0.58 -16.75 20.60
N ASP A 359 0.27 -15.91 20.01
CA ASP A 359 0.99 -16.20 18.76
C ASP A 359 1.72 -17.54 18.88
N PHE A 360 2.51 -17.73 19.93
CA PHE A 360 3.20 -18.99 20.20
C PHE A 360 2.26 -20.20 20.31
N THR A 361 1.10 -20.08 20.95
CA THR A 361 0.13 -21.20 21.04
C THR A 361 -0.57 -21.49 19.73
N LEU A 362 -0.88 -20.45 18.94
CA LEU A 362 -1.41 -20.60 17.59
C LEU A 362 -0.35 -21.24 16.68
N ASP A 363 0.92 -20.85 16.85
CA ASP A 363 2.10 -21.39 16.15
C ASP A 363 2.27 -22.90 16.34
N LEU A 364 2.04 -23.35 17.57
CA LEU A 364 2.07 -24.76 17.95
C LEU A 364 0.77 -25.51 17.67
N GLN A 365 -0.28 -24.84 17.19
CA GLN A 365 -1.64 -25.37 17.04
C GLN A 365 -2.25 -25.94 18.32
N ASP A 366 -1.77 -25.49 19.48
CA ASP A 366 -2.29 -25.93 20.76
C ASP A 366 -3.53 -25.11 21.09
N TRP A 367 -4.61 -25.35 20.34
CA TRP A 367 -5.89 -24.66 20.47
C TRP A 367 -6.41 -24.72 21.91
N SER A 368 -6.30 -25.87 22.57
CA SER A 368 -6.71 -26.01 23.97
C SER A 368 -5.94 -25.07 24.90
N ARG A 369 -4.64 -24.89 24.70
CA ARG A 369 -3.83 -23.96 25.50
C ARG A 369 -4.09 -22.51 25.14
N PHE A 370 -4.26 -22.20 23.85
CA PHE A 370 -4.68 -20.90 23.36
C PHE A 370 -6.00 -20.46 24.02
N GLU A 371 -7.04 -21.28 23.90
CA GLU A 371 -8.38 -20.97 24.44
C GLU A 371 -8.34 -20.80 25.96
N ARG A 372 -7.70 -21.76 26.65
CA ARG A 372 -7.51 -21.70 28.10
C ARG A 372 -6.81 -20.41 28.50
N PHE A 373 -5.74 -20.03 27.81
CA PHE A 373 -5.01 -18.80 28.11
C PHE A 373 -5.88 -17.56 27.91
N VAL A 374 -6.57 -17.44 26.77
CA VAL A 374 -7.41 -16.27 26.49
C VAL A 374 -8.57 -16.16 27.50
N LEU A 375 -9.20 -17.28 27.87
CA LEU A 375 -10.37 -17.30 28.75
C LEU A 375 -10.04 -17.25 30.24
N GLU A 376 -8.89 -17.77 30.67
CA GLU A 376 -8.52 -17.88 32.09
C GLU A 376 -7.47 -16.86 32.52
N SER A 377 -6.71 -16.27 31.59
CA SER A 377 -5.68 -15.30 31.97
C SER A 377 -6.27 -14.06 32.64
N LYS A 378 -5.41 -13.36 33.39
CA LYS A 378 -5.72 -12.03 33.95
C LYS A 378 -6.01 -10.98 32.87
N LEU A 379 -5.73 -11.29 31.61
CA LEU A 379 -5.88 -10.41 30.44
C LEU A 379 -7.24 -10.55 29.78
N LYS A 380 -8.08 -11.51 30.19
CA LYS A 380 -9.43 -11.74 29.64
C LYS A 380 -10.41 -10.57 29.78
N SER A 381 -10.01 -9.50 30.45
CA SER A 381 -10.79 -8.26 30.57
C SER A 381 -10.07 -7.06 29.96
N ASP A 382 -8.83 -7.25 29.49
CA ASP A 382 -8.03 -6.22 28.82
C ASP A 382 -8.52 -6.07 27.38
N LYS A 383 -8.97 -4.86 27.04
CA LYS A 383 -9.54 -4.54 25.73
C LYS A 383 -8.50 -4.70 24.60
N CYS A 384 -7.27 -4.24 24.82
CA CYS A 384 -6.23 -4.28 23.81
C CYS A 384 -5.77 -5.71 23.55
N PHE A 385 -5.66 -6.52 24.62
CA PHE A 385 -5.44 -7.96 24.51
C PHE A 385 -6.49 -8.62 23.62
N LEU A 386 -7.76 -8.48 23.96
CA LEU A 386 -8.85 -9.18 23.28
C LEU A 386 -9.05 -8.70 21.84
N GLN A 387 -8.84 -7.41 21.56
CA GLN A 387 -8.82 -6.90 20.19
C GLN A 387 -7.66 -7.50 19.38
N GLY A 388 -6.47 -7.61 19.98
CA GLY A 388 -5.31 -8.27 19.38
C GLY A 388 -5.54 -9.75 19.10
N VAL A 389 -6.25 -10.45 20.00
CA VAL A 389 -6.69 -11.85 19.81
C VAL A 389 -7.67 -11.94 18.65
N CYS A 390 -8.67 -11.05 18.57
CA CYS A 390 -9.65 -11.06 17.47
C CYS A 390 -8.98 -10.87 16.10
N LEU A 391 -7.99 -9.97 16.00
CA LEU A 391 -7.25 -9.73 14.76
C LEU A 391 -6.40 -10.95 14.35
N ARG A 392 -5.76 -11.63 15.29
CA ARG A 392 -4.99 -12.86 15.02
C ARG A 392 -5.90 -14.01 14.58
N LEU A 393 -7.04 -14.17 15.22
CA LEU A 393 -8.02 -15.18 14.82
C LEU A 393 -8.64 -14.88 13.46
N GLU A 394 -8.87 -13.60 13.14
CA GLU A 394 -9.25 -13.19 11.78
C GLU A 394 -8.18 -13.57 10.77
N GLN A 395 -6.91 -13.27 11.07
CA GLN A 395 -5.78 -13.66 10.23
C GLN A 395 -5.74 -15.19 10.04
N VAL A 396 -5.79 -15.97 11.12
CA VAL A 396 -5.81 -17.44 11.08
C VAL A 396 -6.98 -17.94 10.22
N ALA A 397 -8.18 -17.39 10.42
CA ALA A 397 -9.36 -17.76 9.64
C ALA A 397 -9.25 -17.40 8.15
N VAL A 398 -8.48 -16.38 7.78
CA VAL A 398 -8.28 -15.97 6.39
C VAL A 398 -7.15 -16.77 5.73
N THR A 399 -6.04 -16.99 6.43
CA THR A 399 -4.80 -17.48 5.84
C THR A 399 -4.59 -18.98 5.97
N GLN A 400 -5.26 -19.67 6.92
CA GLN A 400 -5.03 -21.10 7.12
C GLN A 400 -5.71 -21.96 6.02
N PRO A 401 -4.96 -22.90 5.40
CA PRO A 401 -5.52 -23.78 4.37
C PRO A 401 -6.37 -24.92 4.96
N VAL A 402 -6.13 -25.29 6.22
CA VAL A 402 -6.82 -26.40 6.90
C VAL A 402 -8.17 -25.91 7.43
N GLU A 403 -9.25 -26.54 6.97
CA GLU A 403 -10.62 -26.13 7.27
C GLU A 403 -10.94 -26.23 8.76
N GLU A 404 -10.47 -27.27 9.44
CA GLU A 404 -10.71 -27.48 10.88
C GLU A 404 -10.13 -26.35 11.74
N ILE A 405 -8.94 -25.85 11.37
CA ILE A 405 -8.26 -24.75 12.07
C ILE A 405 -9.01 -23.43 11.84
N ARG A 406 -9.44 -23.24 10.59
CA ARG A 406 -10.19 -22.06 10.16
C ARG A 406 -11.52 -21.97 10.89
N ASP A 407 -12.26 -23.08 10.92
CA ASP A 407 -13.56 -23.20 11.57
C ASP A 407 -13.41 -23.06 13.09
N GLY A 408 -12.36 -23.63 13.68
CA GLY A 408 -12.01 -23.44 15.10
C GLY A 408 -11.79 -21.96 15.46
N ALA A 409 -11.03 -21.22 14.64
CA ALA A 409 -10.83 -19.78 14.84
C ALA A 409 -12.16 -19.00 14.77
N ILE A 410 -13.02 -19.32 13.80
CA ILE A 410 -14.34 -18.69 13.63
C ILE A 410 -15.27 -19.04 14.81
N GLU A 411 -15.27 -20.30 15.26
CA GLU A 411 -16.07 -20.75 16.40
C GLU A 411 -15.62 -20.05 17.69
N PHE A 412 -14.31 -19.91 17.91
CA PHE A 412 -13.80 -19.18 19.07
C PHE A 412 -14.16 -17.69 19.02
N LEU A 413 -14.11 -17.04 17.85
CA LEU A 413 -14.61 -15.67 17.67
C LEU A 413 -16.11 -15.55 18.02
N ARG A 414 -16.93 -16.54 17.62
CA ARG A 414 -18.36 -16.61 18.03
C ARG A 414 -18.54 -16.84 19.52
N SER A 415 -17.63 -17.56 20.17
CA SER A 415 -17.64 -17.73 21.63
C SER A 415 -17.28 -16.43 22.35
N LEU A 416 -16.24 -15.74 21.88
CA LEU A 416 -15.84 -14.43 22.40
C LEU A 416 -16.96 -13.40 22.27
N SER A 417 -17.71 -13.39 21.16
CA SER A 417 -18.83 -12.45 21.01
C SER A 417 -19.98 -12.69 22.00
N LYS A 418 -20.17 -13.92 22.49
CA LYS A 418 -21.21 -14.23 23.49
C LYS A 418 -20.77 -13.92 24.91
N ASN A 419 -19.48 -14.09 25.22
CA ASN A 419 -18.97 -14.17 26.59
C ASN A 419 -18.05 -13.01 27.02
N SER A 420 -17.80 -12.02 26.16
CA SER A 420 -16.83 -10.93 26.43
C SER A 420 -17.50 -9.58 26.74
N SER A 421 -16.69 -8.59 27.12
CA SER A 421 -17.13 -7.20 27.29
C SER A 421 -17.75 -6.64 26.00
N GLU A 422 -18.60 -5.62 26.13
CA GLU A 422 -19.37 -5.04 25.01
C GLU A 422 -18.51 -4.66 23.79
N GLN A 423 -17.36 -4.03 24.02
CA GLN A 423 -16.47 -3.59 22.94
C GLN A 423 -15.80 -4.77 22.24
N VAL A 424 -15.42 -5.81 22.99
CA VAL A 424 -14.83 -7.03 22.43
C VAL A 424 -15.89 -7.83 21.70
N ARG A 425 -17.10 -7.88 22.24
CA ARG A 425 -18.27 -8.46 21.59
C ARG A 425 -18.51 -7.80 20.24
N GLN A 426 -18.52 -6.48 20.17
CA GLN A 426 -18.65 -5.75 18.90
C GLN A 426 -17.51 -6.05 17.93
N ALA A 427 -16.26 -6.10 18.40
CA ALA A 427 -15.11 -6.43 17.56
C ALA A 427 -15.21 -7.87 17.01
N ALA A 428 -15.47 -8.84 17.88
CA ALA A 428 -15.61 -10.25 17.53
C ALA A 428 -16.82 -10.49 16.61
N MET A 429 -17.98 -9.89 16.88
CA MET A 429 -19.14 -9.95 15.99
C MET A 429 -18.81 -9.40 14.60
N ALA A 430 -18.17 -8.23 14.55
CA ALA A 430 -17.80 -7.62 13.29
C ALA A 430 -16.80 -8.47 12.50
N VAL A 431 -15.86 -9.15 13.17
CA VAL A 431 -14.94 -10.11 12.52
C VAL A 431 -15.71 -11.32 11.99
N THR A 432 -16.55 -11.94 12.81
CA THR A 432 -17.33 -13.12 12.43
C THR A 432 -18.26 -12.83 11.25
N GLU A 433 -18.97 -11.69 11.25
CA GLU A 433 -19.83 -11.29 10.14
C GLU A 433 -19.05 -11.14 8.82
N ARG A 434 -17.82 -10.62 8.87
CA ARG A 434 -16.93 -10.51 7.70
C ARG A 434 -16.54 -11.88 7.17
N LEU A 435 -16.11 -12.78 8.06
CA LEU A 435 -15.67 -14.13 7.68
C LEU A 435 -16.82 -14.93 7.06
N VAL A 436 -18.02 -14.88 7.67
CA VAL A 436 -19.22 -15.55 7.14
C VAL A 436 -19.63 -14.99 5.78
N SER A 437 -19.60 -13.67 5.60
CA SER A 437 -19.93 -13.03 4.32
C SER A 437 -18.95 -13.44 3.21
N SER A 438 -17.67 -13.65 3.55
CA SER A 438 -16.66 -14.12 2.60
C SER A 438 -16.86 -15.59 2.21
N ASP A 439 -17.21 -16.47 3.16
CA ASP A 439 -17.40 -17.90 2.88
C ASP A 439 -18.59 -18.20 1.97
N CYS A 440 -19.66 -17.40 2.02
CA CYS A 440 -20.79 -17.51 1.10
C CYS A 440 -20.38 -17.35 -0.37
N THR A 441 -19.30 -16.61 -0.65
CA THR A 441 -18.76 -16.49 -2.03
C THR A 441 -17.88 -17.67 -2.44
N ARG A 442 -17.32 -18.40 -1.48
CA ARG A 442 -16.40 -19.52 -1.71
C ARG A 442 -17.15 -20.82 -2.07
N HIS A 443 -18.27 -21.09 -1.39
CA HIS A 443 -19.05 -22.32 -1.58
C HIS A 443 -19.87 -22.35 -2.88
N ASN A 444 -20.30 -21.19 -3.39
CA ASN A 444 -21.08 -21.11 -4.63
C ASN A 444 -20.25 -21.32 -5.91
N ASN A 445 -18.92 -21.45 -5.80
CA ASN A 445 -18.00 -21.48 -6.94
C ASN A 445 -17.38 -22.86 -7.24
N THR A 446 -17.81 -23.92 -6.55
CA THR A 446 -17.27 -25.29 -6.78
C THR A 446 -17.71 -25.91 -8.11
N ASN A 447 -18.63 -25.28 -8.86
CA ASN A 447 -19.11 -25.76 -10.17
C ASN A 447 -18.55 -25.05 -11.41
N THR A 448 -17.61 -24.10 -11.30
CA THR A 448 -17.03 -23.43 -12.49
C THR A 448 -15.50 -23.34 -12.43
N LYS A 449 -14.82 -24.40 -12.90
CA LYS A 449 -13.35 -24.52 -12.99
C LYS A 449 -12.65 -23.50 -13.93
N HIS A 450 -13.35 -22.54 -14.53
CA HIS A 450 -12.77 -21.62 -15.53
C HIS A 450 -12.80 -20.13 -15.20
N HIS A 451 -13.25 -19.68 -14.01
CA HIS A 451 -13.37 -18.24 -13.70
C HIS A 451 -12.62 -17.76 -12.44
N ALA A 452 -11.55 -18.45 -12.03
CA ALA A 452 -10.74 -18.05 -10.87
C ALA A 452 -9.85 -16.79 -11.06
N LYS A 453 -9.96 -16.04 -12.17
CA LYS A 453 -8.92 -15.05 -12.52
C LYS A 453 -9.10 -13.63 -12.00
N THR A 454 -10.24 -13.24 -11.44
CA THR A 454 -10.40 -11.89 -10.87
C THR A 454 -11.55 -11.83 -9.88
N MET A 455 -11.31 -12.20 -8.61
CA MET A 455 -12.18 -11.80 -7.51
C MET A 455 -11.43 -10.82 -6.62
N LYS A 456 -11.92 -9.58 -6.56
CA LYS A 456 -11.49 -8.57 -5.60
C LYS A 456 -12.01 -9.01 -4.22
N CYS A 457 -11.14 -9.58 -3.40
CA CYS A 457 -11.43 -9.82 -2.00
C CYS A 457 -11.55 -8.45 -1.30
N THR A 458 -12.77 -7.97 -1.08
CA THR A 458 -13.03 -6.76 -0.27
C THR A 458 -13.20 -7.17 1.19
N CYS A 459 -12.16 -7.75 1.79
CA CYS A 459 -12.12 -8.05 3.22
C CYS A 459 -11.41 -6.91 3.95
N SER A 460 -12.16 -6.04 4.64
CA SER A 460 -11.74 -5.29 5.84
C SER A 460 -12.72 -4.13 6.08
N PHE A 461 -13.93 -4.39 6.61
CA PHE A 461 -14.92 -3.31 6.80
C PHE A 461 -14.57 -2.36 7.96
N TYR A 462 -13.78 -2.79 8.97
CA TYR A 462 -13.42 -1.93 10.10
C TYR A 462 -12.27 -0.96 9.77
N GLN A 463 -11.25 -1.37 9.01
CA GLN A 463 -10.25 -0.41 8.48
C GLN A 463 -10.72 0.26 7.18
N ALA A 464 -11.55 -0.37 6.33
CA ALA A 464 -12.06 0.31 5.14
C ALA A 464 -13.04 1.44 5.48
N LYS A 465 -13.84 1.33 6.54
CA LYS A 465 -14.80 2.39 6.92
C LYS A 465 -14.12 3.59 7.59
N HIS A 466 -12.94 3.43 8.18
CA HIS A 466 -12.20 4.52 8.84
C HIS A 466 -10.97 5.02 8.05
N PHE A 467 -10.30 4.17 7.27
CA PHE A 467 -9.05 4.52 6.57
C PHE A 467 -8.96 4.04 5.11
N GLY A 468 -9.82 3.11 4.67
CA GLY A 468 -9.83 2.62 3.28
C GLY A 468 -8.68 1.66 2.93
N LEU A 469 -7.90 1.18 3.91
CA LEU A 469 -6.66 0.43 3.67
C LEU A 469 -6.70 -0.99 4.25
N PRO A 470 -6.16 -2.00 3.55
CA PRO A 470 -6.04 -3.35 4.06
C PRO A 470 -5.00 -3.44 5.20
N PRO A 471 -5.21 -4.28 6.23
CA PRO A 471 -4.21 -4.49 7.27
C PRO A 471 -2.93 -5.12 6.71
N VAL A 472 -1.79 -4.96 7.37
CA VAL A 472 -0.48 -5.44 6.88
C VAL A 472 -0.40 -6.96 6.62
N TRP A 473 -1.24 -7.75 7.29
CA TRP A 473 -1.33 -9.20 7.11
C TRP A 473 -2.34 -9.62 6.04
N ASP A 474 -3.04 -8.66 5.43
CA ASP A 474 -4.02 -8.94 4.38
C ASP A 474 -3.32 -9.52 3.15
N PRO A 475 -3.77 -10.67 2.62
CA PRO A 475 -3.18 -11.30 1.44
C PRO A 475 -3.13 -10.39 0.21
N SER A 476 -4.00 -9.36 0.14
CA SER A 476 -4.00 -8.38 -0.93
C SER A 476 -2.63 -7.69 -1.07
N TRP A 477 -1.87 -7.46 0.02
CA TRP A 477 -0.53 -6.88 -0.11
C TRP A 477 0.42 -7.73 -0.98
N HIS A 478 0.15 -9.02 -1.12
CA HIS A 478 0.95 -9.96 -1.90
C HIS A 478 0.34 -10.34 -3.24
N THR A 479 -0.94 -10.03 -3.48
CA THR A 479 -1.52 -10.19 -4.82
C THR A 479 -1.02 -9.07 -5.71
N ALA A 480 -0.64 -9.39 -6.96
CA ALA A 480 -0.30 -8.40 -7.98
C ALA A 480 -1.31 -7.25 -7.96
N ALA A 481 -0.82 -6.01 -7.96
CA ALA A 481 -1.71 -4.88 -8.06
C ALA A 481 -2.48 -5.01 -9.36
N SER A 482 -3.81 -4.95 -9.32
CA SER A 482 -4.64 -5.17 -10.53
C SER A 482 -4.37 -4.17 -11.67
N SER A 483 -3.64 -3.10 -11.37
CA SER A 483 -3.39 -1.98 -12.25
C SER A 483 -2.01 -1.98 -12.90
N ASP A 484 -0.98 -2.63 -12.31
CA ASP A 484 0.42 -2.64 -12.78
C ASP A 484 0.89 -1.29 -13.31
N ILE A 485 0.64 -0.23 -12.53
CA ILE A 485 0.81 1.17 -12.93
C ILE A 485 2.26 1.48 -13.20
N LEU A 486 3.18 1.13 -12.28
CA LEU A 486 4.59 1.46 -12.43
C LEU A 486 5.20 0.65 -13.57
N LEU A 487 4.91 -0.66 -13.61
CA LEU A 487 5.38 -1.53 -14.68
C LEU A 487 4.94 -1.02 -16.07
N LYS A 488 3.64 -0.77 -16.26
CA LYS A 488 3.12 -0.25 -17.54
C LYS A 488 3.69 1.11 -17.88
N THR A 489 3.91 1.97 -16.89
CA THR A 489 4.54 3.28 -17.12
C THR A 489 5.97 3.13 -17.63
N VAL A 490 6.75 2.22 -17.04
CA VAL A 490 8.12 1.94 -17.49
C VAL A 490 8.12 1.28 -18.87
N GLN A 491 7.26 0.29 -19.12
CA GLN A 491 7.12 -0.36 -20.43
C GLN A 491 6.75 0.67 -21.50
N GLN A 492 5.77 1.54 -21.25
CA GLN A 492 5.39 2.61 -22.16
C GLN A 492 6.55 3.57 -22.42
N ARG A 493 7.30 3.97 -21.39
CA ARG A 493 8.46 4.86 -21.54
C ARG A 493 9.56 4.21 -22.39
N ARG A 494 9.81 2.92 -22.20
CA ARG A 494 10.77 2.17 -23.02
C ARG A 494 10.30 2.06 -24.47
N GLN A 495 9.02 1.77 -24.69
CA GLN A 495 8.46 1.73 -26.05
C GLN A 495 8.62 3.08 -26.73
N ASN A 496 8.24 4.18 -26.05
CA ASN A 496 8.43 5.53 -26.58
C ASN A 496 9.91 5.82 -26.92
N ASN A 497 10.85 5.37 -26.08
CA ASN A 497 12.28 5.54 -26.36
C ASN A 497 12.76 4.71 -27.56
N LYS A 498 12.23 3.50 -27.76
CA LYS A 498 12.51 2.67 -28.95
C LYS A 498 11.98 3.35 -30.21
N ASP A 499 10.73 3.82 -30.17
CA ASP A 499 10.10 4.54 -31.30
C ASP A 499 10.88 5.81 -31.65
N MET A 500 11.36 6.54 -30.63
CA MET A 500 12.20 7.73 -30.82
C MET A 500 13.58 7.39 -31.40
N ALA A 501 14.20 6.30 -30.97
CA ALA A 501 15.49 5.85 -31.50
C ALA A 501 15.36 5.39 -32.97
N GLU A 502 14.30 4.65 -33.29
CA GLU A 502 13.98 4.24 -34.66
C GLU A 502 13.75 5.47 -35.54
N MET A 503 13.00 6.45 -35.06
CA MET A 503 12.78 7.70 -35.76
C MET A 503 14.08 8.48 -35.98
N HIS A 504 14.98 8.52 -35.00
CA HIS A 504 16.30 9.12 -35.16
C HIS A 504 17.16 8.38 -36.21
N ALA A 505 17.08 7.05 -36.26
CA ALA A 505 17.76 6.26 -37.29
C ALA A 505 17.19 6.54 -38.70
N GLN A 506 15.86 6.63 -38.83
CA GLN A 506 15.21 7.02 -40.09
C GLN A 506 15.62 8.42 -40.53
N LEU A 507 15.67 9.39 -39.61
CA LEU A 507 16.18 10.75 -39.85
C LEU A 507 17.65 10.74 -40.30
N GLY A 508 18.48 9.86 -39.72
CA GLY A 508 19.86 9.64 -40.15
C GLY A 508 19.94 9.19 -41.61
N ASN A 509 19.17 8.17 -41.99
CA ASN A 509 19.12 7.65 -43.36
C ASN A 509 18.63 8.72 -44.36
N ILE A 510 17.62 9.51 -43.99
CA ILE A 510 17.13 10.63 -44.82
C ILE A 510 18.23 11.68 -45.00
N LYS A 511 18.95 12.03 -43.94
CA LYS A 511 20.04 13.01 -44.00
C LYS A 511 21.17 12.53 -44.92
N GLU A 512 21.56 11.26 -44.85
CA GLU A 512 22.56 10.66 -45.73
C GLU A 512 22.10 10.63 -47.19
N ALA A 513 20.84 10.28 -47.44
CA ALA A 513 20.26 10.30 -48.79
C ALA A 513 20.24 11.73 -49.38
N VAL A 514 19.87 12.73 -48.59
CA VAL A 514 19.90 14.15 -49.00
C VAL A 514 21.33 14.61 -49.29
N ALA A 515 22.30 14.26 -48.44
CA ALA A 515 23.71 14.60 -48.64
C ALA A 515 24.29 13.95 -49.91
N SER A 516 23.99 12.67 -50.15
CA SER A 516 24.37 11.95 -51.37
C SER A 516 23.79 12.60 -52.61
N ASN A 517 22.49 12.94 -52.60
CA ASN A 517 21.83 13.64 -53.70
C ASN A 517 22.45 15.02 -53.95
N ALA A 518 22.74 15.80 -52.89
CA ALA A 518 23.40 17.10 -53.03
C ALA A 518 24.81 16.97 -53.65
N SER A 519 25.60 15.98 -53.24
CA SER A 519 26.91 15.71 -53.83
C SER A 519 26.81 15.33 -55.30
N ASN A 520 25.83 14.51 -55.68
CA ASN A 520 25.59 14.13 -57.08
C ASN A 520 25.20 15.34 -57.94
N ILE A 521 24.39 16.26 -57.42
CA ILE A 521 24.06 17.52 -58.10
C ILE A 521 25.31 18.37 -58.29
N MET A 522 26.13 18.53 -57.25
CA MET A 522 27.34 19.34 -57.31
C MET A 522 28.31 18.82 -58.38
N LEU A 523 28.53 17.50 -58.43
CA LEU A 523 29.33 16.87 -59.48
C LEU A 523 28.73 17.05 -60.89
N ALA A 524 27.41 17.01 -61.03
CA ALA A 524 26.74 17.24 -62.31
C ALA A 524 26.88 18.70 -62.80
N VAL A 525 26.86 19.67 -61.87
CA VAL A 525 27.10 21.09 -62.15
C VAL A 525 28.55 21.31 -62.60
N GLU A 526 29.52 20.75 -61.86
CA GLU A 526 30.95 20.87 -62.18
C GLU A 526 31.31 20.25 -63.54
N ALA A 527 30.61 19.17 -63.93
CA ALA A 527 30.80 18.53 -65.22
C ALA A 527 30.29 19.35 -66.43
N GLY A 528 29.70 20.54 -66.22
CA GLY A 528 29.25 21.43 -67.30
C GLY A 528 28.20 20.79 -68.21
N ASN A 529 27.46 19.81 -67.70
CA ASN A 529 26.69 18.89 -68.51
C ASN A 529 25.32 19.51 -68.87
N SER A 530 24.93 19.44 -70.14
CA SER A 530 23.59 19.85 -70.62
C SER A 530 22.43 19.02 -70.02
N ASN A 531 22.76 18.02 -69.19
CA ASN A 531 21.86 17.21 -68.39
C ASN A 531 21.44 17.83 -67.04
N LEU A 532 21.82 19.08 -66.74
CA LEU A 532 21.37 19.78 -65.53
C LEU A 532 19.83 19.75 -65.37
N GLN A 533 19.11 19.86 -66.48
CA GLN A 533 17.65 19.76 -66.51
C GLN A 533 17.14 18.36 -66.15
N ALA A 534 17.78 17.29 -66.64
CA ALA A 534 17.42 15.92 -66.29
C ALA A 534 17.71 15.59 -64.81
N SER A 535 18.80 16.12 -64.27
CA SER A 535 19.11 16.01 -62.83
C SER A 535 18.10 16.80 -61.98
N MET A 536 17.68 17.99 -62.41
CA MET A 536 16.61 18.75 -61.77
C MET A 536 15.27 18.04 -61.84
N ASP A 537 14.90 17.45 -62.97
CA ASP A 537 13.64 16.71 -63.13
C ASP A 537 13.63 15.43 -62.24
N ILE A 538 14.77 14.75 -62.06
CA ILE A 538 14.90 13.63 -61.11
C ILE A 538 14.76 14.13 -59.67
N LEU A 539 15.36 15.27 -59.34
CA LEU A 539 15.26 15.87 -58.01
C LEU A 539 13.82 16.30 -57.69
N GLU A 540 13.18 16.96 -58.65
CA GLU A 540 11.79 17.39 -58.56
C GLU A 540 10.88 16.17 -58.45
N LYS A 541 11.10 15.10 -59.21
CA LYS A 541 10.34 13.84 -59.10
C LYS A 541 10.55 13.13 -57.76
N ASN A 542 11.75 13.19 -57.18
CA ASN A 542 12.05 12.62 -55.87
C ASN A 542 11.51 13.48 -54.70
N MET A 543 11.44 14.80 -54.86
CA MET A 543 10.85 15.71 -53.88
C MET A 543 9.33 15.84 -53.99
N THR A 544 8.76 15.72 -55.20
CA THR A 544 7.31 15.74 -55.47
C THR A 544 6.67 14.36 -55.37
N SER A 545 7.47 13.30 -55.22
CA SER A 545 7.01 12.03 -54.68
C SER A 545 6.32 12.32 -53.34
N LYS A 546 4.98 12.39 -53.39
CA LYS A 546 4.12 12.64 -52.25
C LYS A 546 4.44 11.72 -51.07
N SER A 547 5.00 10.53 -51.33
CA SER A 547 5.42 9.59 -50.29
C SER A 547 6.52 10.19 -49.42
N THR A 548 7.59 10.76 -49.98
CA THR A 548 8.75 11.22 -49.20
C THR A 548 8.41 12.43 -48.32
N LEU A 549 7.69 13.42 -48.84
CA LEU A 549 7.25 14.58 -48.06
C LEU A 549 6.17 14.21 -47.03
N SER A 550 5.25 13.30 -47.38
CA SER A 550 4.24 12.80 -46.45
C SER A 550 4.87 11.94 -45.33
N GLU A 551 5.88 11.15 -45.63
CA GLU A 551 6.63 10.34 -44.66
C GLU A 551 7.42 11.23 -43.70
N ILE A 552 8.08 12.28 -44.21
CA ILE A 552 8.77 13.28 -43.37
C ILE A 552 7.78 14.03 -42.47
N HIS A 553 6.63 14.48 -43.03
CA HIS A 553 5.60 15.16 -42.24
C HIS A 553 5.00 14.23 -41.19
N ALA A 554 4.69 12.97 -41.54
CA ALA A 554 4.17 11.98 -40.60
C ALA A 554 5.18 11.65 -39.48
N ALA A 555 6.48 11.55 -39.82
CA ALA A 555 7.54 11.35 -38.84
C ALA A 555 7.66 12.55 -37.87
N LEU A 556 7.60 13.79 -38.39
CA LEU A 556 7.62 15.00 -37.55
C LEU A 556 6.37 15.14 -36.68
N GLU A 557 5.20 14.78 -37.19
CA GLU A 557 3.96 14.82 -36.42
C GLU A 557 3.94 13.74 -35.31
N SER A 558 4.47 12.55 -35.61
CA SER A 558 4.69 11.47 -34.63
C SER A 558 5.68 11.91 -33.55
N TYR A 559 6.81 12.52 -33.93
CA TYR A 559 7.79 13.10 -33.01
C TYR A 559 7.14 14.10 -32.04
N TYR A 560 6.35 15.03 -32.58
CA TYR A 560 5.70 16.07 -31.79
C TYR A 560 4.72 15.46 -30.79
N LYS A 561 3.89 14.48 -31.22
CA LYS A 561 2.95 13.76 -30.35
C LYS A 561 3.67 13.00 -29.22
N SER A 562 4.73 12.25 -29.52
CA SER A 562 5.50 11.51 -28.52
C SER A 562 6.20 12.42 -27.52
N SER A 563 6.74 13.57 -27.97
CA SER A 563 7.39 14.54 -27.08
C SER A 563 6.44 15.23 -26.11
N LEU A 564 5.18 15.44 -26.51
CA LEU A 564 4.13 16.04 -25.69
C LEU A 564 3.61 15.10 -24.60
N VAL A 565 3.64 13.79 -24.86
CA VAL A 565 3.29 12.75 -23.88
C VAL A 565 4.38 12.62 -22.81
N ILE A 566 5.66 12.78 -23.15
CA ILE A 566 6.78 12.71 -22.19
C ILE A 566 6.82 13.93 -21.25
N ARG A 567 6.30 15.09 -21.71
CA ARG A 567 6.26 16.33 -20.90
C ARG A 567 5.06 16.43 -19.95
N ARG A 568 4.06 15.55 -20.08
CA ARG A 568 2.89 15.47 -19.20
C ARG A 568 3.05 14.29 -18.25
#